data_AF-A0A0C4E0C1-F1
#
_entry.id   AF-A0A0C4E0C1-F1
#
_cell.length_a   1.000
_cell.length_b   1.000
_cell.length_c   1.000
_cell.angle_alpha   90.00
_cell.angle_beta   90.00
_cell.angle_gamma   90.00
#
_symmetry.space_group_name_H-M   'P 1'
#
loop_
_entity.id
_entity.type
_entity.pdbx_description
1 polymer ?
#
loop_
_entity_poly.entity_id
_entity_poly.type
_entity_poly.pdbx_seq_one_letter_code
_entity_poly.pdbx_strand_id
1 'polypeptide(L)'
;MYRADSAIRESQRVSTFATSLTKRKVVAPEGITNPAEGWHVPQGSYLMLNLDGVQHDGDAYEEPYRYDAFRFSRPREEFDARPAEAKGVDEWLQLKKLGMVTTGDNHLAFGHGRHACPGRFFVAHEMKMMLAHMLLKYDIKPLTDRPKPIWIGQTIVPPLDVKIQIRRRKGTV
;
A
#
# COMPACT_ATOMS: atom_id res chain seq x y z
N MET A 1 12.06 0.98 -12.31
CA MET A 1 10.70 1.52 -12.51
C MET A 1 10.12 2.06 -11.20
N TYR A 2 10.56 3.24 -10.71
CA TYR A 2 10.00 3.80 -9.48
C TYR A 2 8.54 4.23 -9.64
N ARG A 3 8.17 4.79 -10.79
CA ARG A 3 6.81 5.29 -11.04
C ARG A 3 5.74 4.21 -11.01
N ALA A 4 5.98 3.07 -11.69
CA ALA A 4 5.04 1.94 -11.66
C ALA A 4 4.91 1.36 -10.24
N ASP A 5 6.03 1.22 -9.53
CA ASP A 5 6.06 0.76 -8.14
C ASP A 5 5.29 1.70 -7.21
N SER A 6 5.49 3.00 -7.37
CA SER A 6 4.79 4.05 -6.60
C SER A 6 3.29 4.08 -6.90
N ALA A 7 2.87 3.99 -8.16
CA ALA A 7 1.46 3.99 -8.53
C ALA A 7 0.71 2.80 -7.91
N ILE A 8 1.33 1.61 -7.93
CA ILE A 8 0.74 0.43 -7.31
C ILE A 8 0.72 0.58 -5.77
N ARG A 9 1.83 1.04 -5.16
CA ARG A 9 1.90 1.26 -3.71
C ARG A 9 0.86 2.28 -3.23
N GLU A 10 0.67 3.37 -3.96
CA GLU A 10 -0.35 4.36 -3.64
C GLU A 10 -1.76 3.76 -3.79
N SER A 11 -1.99 2.92 -4.79
CA SER A 11 -3.27 2.20 -4.92
C SER A 11 -3.53 1.30 -3.71
N GLN A 12 -2.52 0.58 -3.23
CA GLN A 12 -2.62 -0.23 -2.00
C GLN A 12 -2.91 0.60 -0.74
N ARG A 13 -2.54 1.89 -0.74
CA ARG A 13 -2.76 2.82 0.37
C ARG A 13 -4.19 3.37 0.36
N VAL A 14 -4.60 3.98 -0.76
CA VAL A 14 -5.92 4.64 -0.86
C VAL A 14 -7.05 3.67 -1.16
N SER A 15 -6.74 2.44 -1.59
CA SER A 15 -7.71 1.40 -1.96
C SER A 15 -7.38 0.08 -1.27
N THR A 16 -7.24 0.10 0.05
CA THR A 16 -7.06 -1.15 0.80
C THR A 16 -8.26 -2.08 0.61
N PHE A 17 -7.99 -3.38 0.60
CA PHE A 17 -9.00 -4.43 0.49
C PHE A 17 -9.45 -4.96 1.86
N ALA A 18 -8.81 -4.50 2.95
CA ALA A 18 -9.14 -4.90 4.31
C ALA A 18 -8.84 -3.80 5.33
N THR A 19 -9.65 -3.71 6.38
CA THR A 19 -9.41 -2.75 7.47
C THR A 19 -8.26 -3.17 8.40
N SER A 20 -7.94 -4.47 8.43
CA SER A 20 -6.82 -5.03 9.18
C SER A 20 -6.38 -6.39 8.62
N LEU A 21 -5.06 -6.62 8.56
CA LEU A 21 -4.45 -7.88 8.12
C LEU A 21 -3.65 -8.59 9.23
N THR A 22 -3.17 -7.84 10.21
CA THR A 22 -2.31 -8.37 11.28
C THR A 22 -3.14 -8.56 12.54
N LYS A 23 -3.62 -9.79 12.78
CA LYS A 23 -4.42 -10.14 13.96
C LYS A 23 -3.69 -11.16 14.83
N ARG A 24 -3.64 -10.95 16.14
CA ARG A 24 -3.04 -11.89 17.10
C ARG A 24 -3.98 -12.10 18.27
N LYS A 25 -4.11 -13.36 18.71
CA LYS A 25 -4.78 -13.69 19.96
C LYS A 25 -3.76 -13.62 21.09
N VAL A 26 -4.12 -12.97 22.19
CA VAL A 26 -3.30 -12.98 23.41
C VAL A 26 -3.43 -14.37 24.04
N VAL A 27 -2.34 -15.10 24.11
CA VAL A 27 -2.29 -16.46 24.68
C VAL A 27 -1.62 -16.52 26.05
N ALA A 28 -0.85 -15.48 26.41
CA ALA A 28 -0.23 -15.35 27.72
C ALA A 28 -1.30 -15.30 28.82
N PRO A 29 -1.24 -16.17 29.85
CA PRO A 29 -2.22 -16.21 30.94
C PRO A 29 -2.41 -14.87 31.66
N GLU A 30 -1.31 -14.14 31.83
CA GLU A 30 -1.27 -12.82 32.47
C GLU A 30 -1.72 -11.68 31.57
N GLY A 31 -2.04 -11.94 30.30
CA GLY A 31 -2.33 -10.89 29.31
C GLY A 31 -1.08 -10.20 28.78
N ILE A 32 -1.24 -9.03 28.14
CA ILE A 32 -0.16 -8.18 27.65
C ILE A 32 -0.41 -6.75 28.10
N THR A 33 0.61 -6.11 28.69
CA THR A 33 0.57 -4.70 29.08
C THR A 33 1.53 -3.90 28.21
N ASN A 34 1.08 -2.76 27.68
CA ASN A 34 1.96 -1.76 27.11
C ASN A 34 2.21 -0.68 28.18
N PRO A 35 3.42 -0.61 28.77
CA PRO A 35 3.71 0.37 29.82
C PRO A 35 3.85 1.80 29.29
N ALA A 36 4.18 1.99 28.01
CA ALA A 36 4.33 3.33 27.42
C ALA A 36 2.96 3.99 27.21
N GLU A 37 1.97 3.21 26.76
CA GLU A 37 0.62 3.68 26.45
C GLU A 37 -0.40 3.40 27.57
N GLY A 38 0.01 2.69 28.62
CA GLY A 38 -0.80 2.44 29.82
C GLY A 38 -1.98 1.45 29.65
N TRP A 39 -2.04 0.68 28.56
CA TRP A 39 -3.12 -0.29 28.35
C TRP A 39 -2.74 -1.73 28.70
N HIS A 40 -3.74 -2.50 29.12
CA HIS A 40 -3.64 -3.94 29.40
C HIS A 40 -4.69 -4.73 28.60
N VAL A 41 -4.28 -5.86 28.03
CA VAL A 41 -5.13 -6.71 27.20
C VAL A 41 -5.12 -8.14 27.75
N PRO A 42 -6.27 -8.67 28.21
CA PRO A 42 -6.32 -9.97 28.87
C PRO A 42 -6.15 -11.13 27.88
N GLN A 43 -5.80 -12.30 28.41
CA GLN A 43 -5.78 -13.56 27.66
C GLN A 43 -7.09 -13.77 26.90
N GLY A 44 -6.99 -14.29 25.68
CA GLY A 44 -8.13 -14.58 24.81
C GLY A 44 -8.53 -13.43 23.88
N SER A 45 -8.12 -12.20 24.19
CA SER A 45 -8.40 -11.02 23.38
C SER A 45 -7.65 -11.04 22.04
N TYR A 46 -8.18 -10.31 21.05
CA TYR A 46 -7.52 -10.11 19.76
C TYR A 46 -6.95 -8.70 19.64
N LEU A 47 -5.66 -8.62 19.32
CA LEU A 47 -4.97 -7.40 18.94
C LEU A 47 -4.88 -7.33 17.41
N MET A 48 -5.17 -6.15 16.86
CA MET A 48 -5.16 -5.89 15.43
C MET A 48 -4.48 -4.57 15.12
N LEU A 49 -3.75 -4.50 14.00
CA LEU A 49 -3.25 -3.22 13.49
C LEU A 49 -4.33 -2.55 12.63
N ASN A 50 -4.57 -1.26 12.87
CA ASN A 50 -5.50 -0.45 12.08
C ASN A 50 -4.86 -0.08 10.73
N LEU A 51 -5.02 -0.94 9.73
CA LEU A 51 -4.40 -0.76 8.42
C LEU A 51 -5.04 0.44 7.70
N ASP A 52 -6.38 0.45 7.61
CA ASP A 52 -7.09 1.49 6.86
C ASP A 52 -6.87 2.88 7.48
N GLY A 53 -6.91 2.99 8.81
CA GLY A 53 -6.65 4.24 9.52
C GLY A 53 -5.23 4.77 9.30
N VAL A 54 -4.21 3.93 9.50
CA VAL A 54 -2.79 4.35 9.30
C VAL A 54 -2.53 4.80 7.87
N GLN A 55 -3.13 4.12 6.88
CA GLN A 55 -2.97 4.49 5.48
C GLN A 55 -3.66 5.79 5.11
N HIS A 56 -4.63 6.26 5.90
CA HIS A 56 -5.34 7.52 5.70
C HIS A 56 -5.08 8.55 6.81
N ASP A 57 -4.03 8.34 7.60
CA ASP A 57 -3.63 9.24 8.68
C ASP A 57 -2.97 10.50 8.10
N GLY A 58 -3.47 11.68 8.49
CA GLY A 58 -2.94 12.98 8.08
C GLY A 58 -1.57 13.30 8.66
N ASP A 59 -1.21 12.68 9.79
CA ASP A 59 0.12 12.83 10.40
C ASP A 59 1.17 11.98 9.65
N ALA A 60 0.74 10.90 8.99
CA ALA A 60 1.61 10.04 8.19
C ALA A 60 1.66 10.45 6.71
N TYR A 61 0.56 11.01 6.18
CA TYR A 61 0.41 11.32 4.76
C TYR A 61 -0.26 12.68 4.53
N GLU A 62 0.43 13.58 3.83
CA GLU A 62 -0.17 14.79 3.29
C GLU A 62 -1.29 14.45 2.29
N GLU A 63 -2.44 15.11 2.39
CA GLU A 63 -3.65 14.82 1.61
C GLU A 63 -3.97 13.30 1.59
N PRO A 64 -4.28 12.69 2.75
CA PRO A 64 -4.28 11.23 2.87
C PRO A 64 -5.33 10.55 1.97
N TYR A 65 -6.45 11.20 1.66
CA TYR A 65 -7.45 10.61 0.77
C TYR A 65 -7.16 10.81 -0.72
N ARG A 66 -6.17 11.64 -1.07
CA ARG A 66 -5.79 11.91 -2.45
C ARG A 66 -4.87 10.81 -2.96
N TYR A 67 -5.25 10.23 -4.11
CA TYR A 67 -4.37 9.35 -4.85
C TYR A 67 -3.31 10.17 -5.59
N ASP A 68 -2.05 10.00 -5.19
CA ASP A 68 -0.89 10.55 -5.89
C ASP A 68 0.05 9.43 -6.34
N ALA A 69 -0.04 9.10 -7.63
CA ALA A 69 0.70 8.00 -8.25
C ALA A 69 2.22 8.09 -8.03
N PHE A 70 2.77 9.28 -7.82
CA PHE A 70 4.22 9.51 -7.73
C PHE A 70 4.69 9.90 -6.33
N ARG A 71 3.80 9.89 -5.32
CA ARG A 71 4.12 10.15 -3.91
C ARG A 71 5.38 9.43 -3.45
N PHE A 72 5.52 8.15 -3.80
CA PHE A 72 6.65 7.34 -3.39
C PHE A 72 7.78 7.31 -4.40
N SER A 73 7.58 7.71 -5.66
CA SER A 73 8.65 7.73 -6.67
C SER A 73 9.42 9.04 -6.67
N ARG A 74 8.76 10.19 -6.48
CA ARG A 74 9.40 11.51 -6.52
C ARG A 74 10.65 11.62 -5.65
N PRO A 75 10.63 11.25 -4.34
CA PRO A 75 11.84 11.36 -3.52
C PRO A 75 12.99 10.46 -4.01
N ARG A 76 12.68 9.30 -4.59
CA ARG A 76 13.67 8.37 -5.16
C ARG A 76 14.27 8.92 -6.46
N GLU A 77 13.42 9.49 -7.32
CA GLU A 77 13.85 10.12 -8.57
C GLU A 77 14.71 11.36 -8.30
N GLU A 78 14.32 12.19 -7.33
CA GLU A 78 15.08 13.36 -6.89
C GLU A 78 16.44 12.98 -6.30
N PHE A 79 16.49 11.95 -5.45
CA PHE A 79 17.76 11.43 -4.92
C PHE A 79 18.68 10.93 -6.04
N ASP A 80 18.15 10.13 -6.98
CA ASP A 80 18.96 9.58 -8.07
C ASP A 80 19.51 10.65 -9.01
N ALA A 81 18.80 11.79 -9.17
CA ALA A 81 19.23 12.93 -9.97
C ALA A 81 20.37 13.76 -9.34
N ARG A 82 20.65 13.61 -8.05
CA ARG A 82 21.73 14.34 -7.37
C ARG A 82 23.12 13.83 -7.80
N PRO A 83 24.16 14.69 -7.75
CA PRO A 83 25.56 14.27 -7.88
C PRO A 83 25.93 13.17 -6.87
N ALA A 84 26.89 12.30 -7.20
CA ALA A 84 27.25 11.17 -6.36
C ALA A 84 27.76 11.59 -4.97
N GLU A 85 28.41 12.75 -4.90
CA GLU A 85 28.98 13.35 -3.70
C GLU A 85 27.90 13.83 -2.72
N ALA A 86 26.69 14.09 -3.22
CA ALA A 86 25.55 14.53 -2.44
C ALA A 86 24.62 13.36 -2.02
N LYS A 87 25.02 12.11 -2.30
CA LYS A 87 24.23 10.91 -1.97
C LYS A 87 24.69 10.29 -0.65
N GLY A 88 23.89 10.47 0.40
CA GLY A 88 24.10 9.80 1.68
C GLY A 88 23.58 8.36 1.67
N VAL A 89 24.34 7.43 2.28
CA VAL A 89 23.93 6.02 2.42
C VAL A 89 22.66 5.90 3.27
N ASP A 90 22.56 6.66 4.35
CA ASP A 90 21.40 6.60 5.26
C ASP A 90 20.11 7.07 4.60
N GLU A 91 20.18 8.18 3.84
CA GLU A 91 19.04 8.69 3.07
C GLU A 91 18.56 7.64 2.05
N TRP A 92 19.50 7.02 1.33
CA TRP A 92 19.19 5.95 0.38
C TRP A 92 18.52 4.74 1.04
N LEU A 93 18.98 4.34 2.24
CA LEU A 93 18.36 3.25 3.01
C LEU A 93 16.92 3.58 3.41
N GLN A 94 16.62 4.84 3.78
CA GLN A 94 15.25 5.26 4.05
C GLN A 94 14.39 5.25 2.78
N LEU A 95 14.91 5.74 1.66
CA LEU A 95 14.21 5.77 0.38
C LEU A 95 13.87 4.37 -0.14
N LYS A 96 14.69 3.35 0.15
CA LYS A 96 14.36 1.94 -0.16
C LYS A 96 13.11 1.43 0.56
N LYS A 97 12.74 2.03 1.69
CA LYS A 97 11.50 1.69 2.42
C LYS A 97 10.24 2.13 1.67
N LEU A 98 10.36 3.00 0.67
CA LEU A 98 9.24 3.46 -0.18
C LEU A 98 8.87 2.47 -1.29
N GLY A 99 9.56 1.33 -1.40
CA GLY A 99 9.24 0.27 -2.35
C GLY A 99 7.89 -0.39 -2.09
N MET A 100 7.15 -0.76 -3.13
CA MET A 100 5.84 -1.43 -3.03
C MET A 100 5.83 -2.63 -2.07
N VAL A 101 6.89 -3.45 -2.08
CA VAL A 101 7.01 -4.70 -1.29
C VAL A 101 7.52 -4.48 0.14
N THR A 102 7.96 -3.27 0.47
CA THR A 102 8.58 -3.00 1.77
C THR A 102 7.49 -2.64 2.77
N THR A 103 7.23 -3.55 3.72
CA THR A 103 6.30 -3.30 4.82
C THR A 103 6.94 -2.42 5.87
N GLY A 104 6.15 -1.61 6.56
CA GLY A 104 6.59 -0.84 7.72
C GLY A 104 5.38 -0.27 8.46
N ASP A 105 5.65 0.52 9.48
CA ASP A 105 4.63 1.06 10.39
C ASP A 105 3.51 1.78 9.62
N ASN A 106 3.88 2.55 8.59
CA ASN A 106 2.92 3.30 7.77
C ASN A 106 2.49 2.56 6.49
N HIS A 107 3.07 1.41 6.15
CA HIS A 107 2.70 0.63 4.96
C HIS A 107 2.45 -0.83 5.28
N LEU A 108 1.18 -1.13 5.58
CA LEU A 108 0.72 -2.42 6.09
C LEU A 108 -0.04 -3.26 5.05
N ALA A 109 -0.02 -2.88 3.76
CA ALA A 109 -0.76 -3.55 2.69
C ALA A 109 -0.43 -5.05 2.51
N PHE A 110 0.74 -5.48 3.00
CA PHE A 110 1.18 -6.87 2.99
C PHE A 110 1.29 -7.46 4.41
N GLY A 111 0.64 -6.85 5.41
CA GLY A 111 0.86 -7.16 6.82
C GLY A 111 2.25 -6.70 7.29
N HIS A 112 2.69 -7.18 8.46
CA HIS A 112 4.00 -6.83 9.00
C HIS A 112 4.59 -7.92 9.91
N GLY A 113 5.89 -7.83 10.17
CA GLY A 113 6.66 -8.75 11.01
C GLY A 113 6.74 -10.17 10.43
N ARG A 114 6.80 -11.17 11.32
CA ARG A 114 7.00 -12.58 10.95
C ARG A 114 5.89 -13.19 10.06
N HIS A 115 4.74 -12.53 9.97
CA HIS A 115 3.60 -12.96 9.15
C HIS A 115 3.33 -12.00 7.98
N ALA A 116 4.30 -11.15 7.61
CA ALA A 116 4.20 -10.37 6.39
C ALA A 116 4.04 -11.30 5.18
N CYS A 117 3.23 -10.89 4.22
CA CYS A 117 2.87 -11.68 3.04
C CYS A 117 4.14 -12.16 2.31
N PRO A 118 4.37 -13.48 2.21
CA PRO A 118 5.55 -14.01 1.50
C PRO A 118 5.42 -13.79 -0.01
N GLY A 119 4.19 -13.75 -0.55
CA GLY A 119 3.92 -13.56 -1.98
C GLY A 119 4.10 -12.13 -2.50
N ARG A 120 4.39 -11.15 -1.65
CA ARG A 120 4.49 -9.73 -2.03
C ARG A 120 5.48 -9.47 -3.17
N PHE A 121 6.58 -10.22 -3.24
CA PHE A 121 7.56 -10.09 -4.30
C PHE A 121 7.03 -10.61 -5.64
N PHE A 122 6.35 -11.75 -5.63
CA PHE A 122 5.74 -12.32 -6.83
C PHE A 122 4.65 -11.39 -7.37
N VAL A 123 3.71 -10.98 -6.50
CA VAL A 123 2.62 -10.06 -6.85
C VAL A 123 3.14 -8.72 -7.35
N ALA A 124 4.25 -8.21 -6.83
CA ALA A 124 4.83 -6.97 -7.34
C ALA A 124 5.31 -7.09 -8.79
N HIS A 125 5.86 -8.23 -9.20
CA HIS A 125 6.22 -8.46 -10.61
C HIS A 125 4.97 -8.61 -11.46
N GLU A 126 4.01 -9.41 -11.00
CA GLU A 126 2.74 -9.63 -11.70
C GLU A 126 1.98 -8.32 -11.94
N MET A 127 1.78 -7.49 -10.90
CA MET A 127 1.11 -6.20 -11.01
C MET A 127 1.85 -5.23 -11.93
N LYS A 128 3.18 -5.21 -11.90
CA LYS A 128 3.98 -4.37 -12.82
C LYS A 128 3.84 -4.83 -14.26
N MET A 129 3.82 -6.15 -14.52
CA MET A 129 3.60 -6.71 -15.85
C MET A 129 2.18 -6.40 -16.36
N MET A 130 1.16 -6.58 -15.51
CA MET A 130 -0.23 -6.24 -15.84
C MET A 130 -0.35 -4.74 -16.16
N LEU A 131 0.23 -3.86 -15.33
CA LEU A 131 0.21 -2.42 -15.56
C LEU A 131 0.91 -2.04 -16.88
N ALA A 132 2.10 -2.61 -17.15
CA ALA A 132 2.80 -2.39 -18.41
C ALA A 132 1.97 -2.87 -19.61
N HIS A 133 1.35 -4.05 -19.51
CA HIS A 133 0.49 -4.60 -20.55
C HIS A 133 -0.72 -3.70 -20.82
N MET A 134 -1.41 -3.25 -19.77
CA MET A 134 -2.53 -2.31 -19.87
C MET A 134 -2.11 -1.01 -20.56
N LEU A 135 -1.02 -0.39 -20.10
CA LEU A 135 -0.54 0.90 -20.61
C LEU A 135 -0.01 0.84 -22.05
N LEU A 136 0.58 -0.29 -22.46
CA LEU A 136 1.13 -0.45 -23.81
C LEU A 136 0.06 -0.85 -24.83
N LYS A 137 -0.94 -1.64 -24.42
CA LYS A 137 -1.85 -2.34 -25.34
C LYS A 137 -3.27 -1.76 -25.34
N TYR A 138 -3.65 -0.96 -24.36
CA TYR A 138 -5.03 -0.49 -24.22
C TYR A 138 -5.13 1.02 -23.98
N ASP A 139 -6.22 1.60 -24.48
CA ASP A 139 -6.76 2.88 -24.06
C ASP A 139 -7.85 2.61 -23.01
N ILE A 140 -7.72 3.22 -21.84
CA ILE A 140 -8.70 3.10 -20.76
C ILE A 140 -9.35 4.47 -20.62
N LYS A 141 -10.67 4.54 -20.78
CA LYS A 141 -11.40 5.79 -20.58
C LYS A 141 -11.46 6.11 -19.08
N PRO A 142 -10.99 7.28 -18.64
CA PRO A 142 -11.10 7.68 -17.25
C PRO A 142 -12.56 7.76 -16.80
N LEU A 143 -12.82 7.40 -15.54
CA LEU A 143 -14.07 7.73 -14.88
C LEU A 143 -14.01 9.19 -14.41
N THR A 144 -15.15 9.86 -14.37
CA THR A 144 -15.25 11.23 -13.83
C THR A 144 -14.86 11.27 -12.37
N ASP A 145 -15.42 10.33 -11.60
CA ASP A 145 -15.21 10.21 -10.17
C ASP A 145 -14.74 8.79 -9.82
N ARG A 146 -13.97 8.67 -8.74
CA ARG A 146 -13.61 7.37 -8.19
C ARG A 146 -14.87 6.73 -7.57
N PRO A 147 -15.24 5.51 -7.97
CA PRO A 147 -16.36 4.82 -7.35
C PRO A 147 -16.13 4.57 -5.87
N LYS A 148 -17.18 4.74 -5.06
CA LYS A 148 -17.12 4.48 -3.63
C LYS A 148 -17.00 2.96 -3.39
N PRO A 149 -16.09 2.52 -2.50
CA PRO A 149 -15.98 1.11 -2.17
C PRO A 149 -17.16 0.64 -1.32
N ILE A 150 -17.41 -0.67 -1.33
CA ILE A 150 -18.40 -1.34 -0.48
C ILE A 150 -17.66 -2.01 0.68
N TRP A 151 -18.14 -1.79 1.89
CA TRP A 151 -17.60 -2.39 3.11
C TRP A 151 -18.45 -3.58 3.53
N ILE A 152 -17.82 -4.75 3.65
CA ILE A 152 -18.43 -5.99 4.11
C ILE A 152 -17.64 -6.44 5.34
N GLY A 153 -18.07 -5.98 6.51
CA GLY A 153 -17.30 -6.15 7.75
C GLY A 153 -15.92 -5.52 7.63
N GLN A 154 -14.86 -6.34 7.68
CA GLN A 154 -13.47 -5.88 7.54
C GLN A 154 -12.93 -5.95 6.11
N THR A 155 -13.73 -6.42 5.15
CA THR A 155 -13.35 -6.51 3.75
C THR A 155 -13.88 -5.30 2.99
N ILE A 156 -13.05 -4.72 2.14
CA ILE A 156 -13.39 -3.56 1.31
C ILE A 156 -13.26 -3.99 -0.15
N VAL A 157 -14.36 -3.88 -0.90
CA VAL A 157 -14.42 -4.32 -2.30
C VAL A 157 -14.82 -3.16 -3.22
N PRO A 158 -14.38 -3.17 -4.49
CA PRO A 158 -14.90 -2.22 -5.47
C PRO A 158 -16.41 -2.46 -5.70
N PRO A 159 -17.15 -1.43 -6.13
CA PRO A 159 -18.56 -1.59 -6.45
C PRO A 159 -18.75 -2.53 -7.66
N LEU A 160 -19.80 -3.36 -7.60
CA LEU A 160 -20.04 -4.43 -8.57
C LEU A 160 -20.82 -3.99 -9.81
N ASP A 161 -21.42 -2.80 -9.78
CA ASP A 161 -22.26 -2.22 -10.83
C ASP A 161 -21.50 -1.23 -11.73
N VAL A 162 -20.27 -0.87 -11.37
CA VAL A 162 -19.45 0.07 -12.14
C VAL A 162 -18.74 -0.63 -13.30
N LYS A 163 -18.83 -0.02 -14.48
CA LYS A 163 -18.21 -0.51 -15.71
C LYS A 163 -17.07 0.42 -16.14
N ILE A 164 -15.97 -0.17 -16.59
CA ILE A 164 -14.82 0.55 -17.17
C ILE A 164 -14.84 0.33 -18.68
N GLN A 165 -14.61 1.40 -19.45
CA GLN A 165 -14.50 1.31 -20.91
C GLN A 165 -13.04 1.16 -21.31
N ILE A 166 -12.71 0.03 -21.95
CA ILE A 166 -11.35 -0.31 -22.36
C ILE A 166 -11.37 -0.61 -23.87
N ARG A 167 -10.41 -0.08 -24.61
CA ARG A 167 -10.24 -0.31 -26.04
C ARG A 167 -8.81 -0.74 -26.33
N ARG A 168 -8.61 -1.84 -27.06
CA ARG A 168 -7.27 -2.25 -27.49
C ARG A 168 -6.71 -1.29 -28.55
N ARG A 169 -5.43 -0.94 -28.45
CA ARG A 169 -4.74 -0.09 -29.43
C ARG A 169 -4.44 -0.85 -30.71
N LYS A 170 -4.53 -0.15 -31.86
CA LYS A 170 -4.17 -0.71 -33.17
C LYS A 170 -2.68 -1.08 -33.24
N GLY A 171 -2.34 -2.15 -33.96
CA GLY A 171 -0.94 -2.55 -34.19
C GLY A 171 -0.23 -3.14 -32.96
N THR A 172 -0.99 -3.64 -31.98
CA THR A 172 -0.42 -4.19 -30.75
C THR A 172 -0.60 -5.72 -30.59
N VAL A 173 -1.09 -6.41 -31.63
CA VAL A 173 -0.95 -7.88 -31.80
C VAL A 173 0.38 -8.14 -32.47
#